data_AF-A0ABD5NHI5-F1
#
_entry.id   AF-A0ABD5NHI5-F1
#
_cell.length_a   1.000
_cell.length_b   1.000
_cell.length_c   1.000
_cell.angle_alpha   90.00
_cell.angle_beta   90.00
_cell.angle_gamma   90.00
#
_symmetry.space_group_name_H-M   'P 1'
#
loop_
_entity.id
_entity.type
_entity.pdbx_description
1 polymer ?
#
loop_
_entity_poly.entity_id
_entity_poly.type
_entity_poly.pdbx_seq_one_letter_code
_entity_poly.pdbx_strand_id
1 'polypeptide(L)'
;MTDSSVPRLARNAGVAAVAVSFAGILAAVATDPAFSWTGSALSDLGVAGDETALLFNYGLLAGGALGVPFAAWYWTAAETRAGRLAAGTFAVASVCMAGVGAFPSDTDLHAPVAIGFYVLGTVALALDASDAVLVGDARRALVWLWVALAHLLFWFAWLGLMAGTGIDGIAIPETAGALAVGAWVVTTTRRTRRRPR
;
A
#
# COMPACT_ATOMS: atom_id res chain seq x y z
N MET A 1 -8.03 -19.41 -27.45
CA MET A 1 -7.45 -18.05 -27.51
C MET A 1 -7.83 -17.19 -26.28
N THR A 2 -8.04 -17.78 -25.09
CA THR A 2 -8.59 -17.07 -23.91
C THR A 2 -7.81 -17.30 -22.61
N ASP A 3 -6.65 -17.95 -22.64
CA ASP A 3 -6.00 -18.43 -21.40
C ASP A 3 -4.90 -17.50 -20.84
N SER A 4 -4.47 -16.49 -21.61
CA SER A 4 -3.41 -15.55 -21.17
C SER A 4 -3.92 -14.17 -20.71
N SER A 5 -5.21 -13.89 -20.85
CA SER A 5 -5.81 -12.59 -20.51
C SER A 5 -6.06 -12.44 -19.00
N VAL A 6 -6.56 -13.48 -18.34
CA VAL A 6 -6.89 -13.45 -16.90
C VAL A 6 -5.64 -13.20 -16.03
N PRO A 7 -4.49 -13.88 -16.23
CA PRO A 7 -3.28 -13.58 -15.47
C PRO A 7 -2.75 -12.16 -15.73
N ARG A 8 -2.91 -11.65 -16.95
CA ARG A 8 -2.50 -10.27 -17.30
C ARG A 8 -3.40 -9.23 -16.64
N LEU A 9 -4.71 -9.46 -16.60
CA LEU A 9 -5.67 -8.57 -15.95
C LEU A 9 -5.41 -8.52 -14.45
N ALA A 10 -5.28 -9.67 -13.80
CA ALA A 10 -4.97 -9.76 -12.37
C ALA A 10 -3.65 -9.05 -12.01
N ARG A 11 -2.59 -9.25 -12.82
CA ARG A 11 -1.32 -8.52 -12.66
C ARG A 11 -1.48 -7.00 -12.83
N ASN A 12 -2.22 -6.57 -13.83
CA ASN A 12 -2.39 -5.14 -14.13
C ASN A 12 -3.34 -4.46 -13.13
N ALA A 13 -4.20 -5.23 -12.44
CA ALA A 13 -5.05 -4.72 -11.36
C ALA A 13 -4.23 -4.06 -10.25
N GLY A 14 -2.98 -4.48 -10.01
CA GLY A 14 -2.10 -3.81 -9.04
C GLY A 14 -1.73 -2.38 -9.45
N VAL A 15 -1.44 -2.15 -10.73
CA VAL A 15 -1.17 -0.78 -11.23
C VAL A 15 -2.44 0.07 -11.16
N ALA A 16 -3.58 -0.52 -11.50
CA ALA A 16 -4.88 0.14 -11.35
C ALA A 16 -5.19 0.48 -9.89
N ALA A 17 -4.89 -0.43 -8.95
CA ALA A 17 -5.05 -0.22 -7.52
C ALA A 17 -4.27 1.02 -7.05
N VAL A 18 -2.99 1.10 -7.40
CA VAL A 18 -2.14 2.25 -7.09
C VAL A 18 -2.71 3.54 -7.70
N ALA A 19 -3.07 3.51 -8.98
CA ALA A 19 -3.58 4.69 -9.67
C ALA A 19 -4.89 5.20 -9.05
N VAL A 20 -5.84 4.30 -8.77
CA VAL A 20 -7.15 4.66 -8.20
C VAL A 20 -7.02 5.16 -6.77
N SER A 21 -6.23 4.50 -5.91
CA SER A 21 -5.98 4.96 -4.54
C SER A 21 -5.35 6.36 -4.52
N PHE A 22 -4.26 6.57 -5.27
CA PHE A 22 -3.60 7.87 -5.29
C PHE A 22 -4.45 8.96 -5.97
N ALA A 23 -5.22 8.63 -7.00
CA ALA A 23 -6.16 9.58 -7.59
C ALA A 23 -7.21 10.03 -6.58
N GLY A 24 -7.79 9.11 -5.80
CA GLY A 24 -8.74 9.42 -4.74
C GLY A 24 -8.13 10.30 -3.64
N ILE A 25 -6.95 9.92 -3.13
CA ILE A 25 -6.22 10.69 -2.11
C ILE A 25 -5.89 12.10 -2.62
N LEU A 26 -5.28 12.23 -3.79
CA LEU A 26 -4.85 13.52 -4.31
C LEU A 26 -6.03 14.42 -4.70
N ALA A 27 -7.11 13.84 -5.21
CA ALA A 27 -8.33 14.59 -5.47
C ALA A 27 -8.96 15.11 -4.17
N ALA A 28 -9.02 14.29 -3.13
CA ALA A 28 -9.49 14.71 -1.81
C ALA A 28 -8.61 15.83 -1.21
N VAL A 29 -7.28 15.67 -1.22
CA VAL A 29 -6.33 16.72 -0.80
C VAL A 29 -6.53 18.01 -1.58
N ALA A 30 -6.74 17.94 -2.89
CA ALA A 30 -6.94 19.12 -3.73
C ALA A 30 -8.31 19.81 -3.50
N THR A 31 -9.26 19.10 -2.89
CA THR A 31 -10.62 19.58 -2.65
C THR A 31 -10.75 20.18 -1.25
N ASP A 32 -10.00 19.69 -0.26
CA ASP A 32 -10.04 20.20 1.11
C ASP A 32 -9.11 21.42 1.31
N PRO A 33 -9.65 22.65 1.46
CA PRO A 33 -8.84 23.83 1.74
C PRO A 33 -8.23 23.86 3.15
N ALA A 34 -8.74 23.04 4.08
CA ALA A 34 -8.24 22.95 5.45
C ALA A 34 -7.08 21.94 5.60
N PHE A 35 -6.84 21.12 4.58
CA PHE A 35 -5.80 20.10 4.63
C PHE A 35 -4.40 20.71 4.84
N SER A 36 -3.69 20.18 5.84
CA SER A 36 -2.32 20.58 6.17
C SER A 36 -1.42 19.35 6.23
N TRP A 37 -0.34 19.34 5.45
CA TRP A 37 0.61 18.23 5.43
C TRP A 37 1.24 17.90 6.79
N THR A 38 1.36 18.90 7.66
CA THR A 38 1.92 18.76 9.02
C THR A 38 0.87 18.80 10.11
N GLY A 39 -0.40 19.11 9.77
CA GLY A 39 -1.50 19.24 10.73
C GLY A 39 -2.63 18.23 10.55
N SER A 40 -2.63 17.49 9.45
CA SER A 40 -3.67 16.51 9.11
C SER A 40 -3.09 15.11 9.02
N ALA A 41 -3.93 14.10 9.25
CA ALA A 41 -3.77 12.78 8.67
C ALA A 41 -4.35 12.77 7.25
N LEU A 42 -3.90 11.86 6.38
CA LEU A 42 -4.60 11.59 5.13
C LEU A 42 -6.03 11.08 5.42
N SER A 43 -6.20 10.29 6.49
CA SER A 43 -7.50 9.76 6.88
C SER A 43 -8.53 10.82 7.28
N ASP A 44 -8.11 12.02 7.68
CA ASP A 44 -9.04 13.11 8.00
C ASP A 44 -9.92 13.47 6.79
N LEU A 45 -9.42 13.27 5.57
CA LEU A 45 -10.18 13.44 4.32
C LEU A 45 -11.33 12.44 4.17
N GLY A 46 -11.35 11.38 5.00
CA GLY A 46 -12.29 10.27 4.98
C GLY A 46 -13.33 10.30 6.10
N VAL A 47 -13.48 11.40 6.85
CA VAL A 47 -14.52 11.56 7.88
C VAL A 47 -15.92 11.50 7.26
N ALA A 48 -16.84 10.77 7.89
CA ALA A 48 -18.18 10.58 7.34
C ALA A 48 -18.96 11.90 7.22
N GLY A 49 -19.51 12.15 6.02
CA GLY A 49 -20.34 13.34 5.75
C GLY A 49 -19.57 14.52 5.14
N ASP A 50 -18.22 14.47 5.14
CA ASP A 50 -17.39 15.48 4.49
C ASP A 50 -17.37 15.31 2.96
N GLU A 51 -17.23 16.43 2.25
CA GLU A 51 -17.25 16.44 0.77
C GLU A 51 -16.11 15.58 0.17
N THR A 52 -14.98 15.51 0.86
CA THR A 52 -13.81 14.72 0.43
C THR A 52 -13.93 13.23 0.70
N ALA A 53 -14.84 12.82 1.57
CA ALA A 53 -14.98 11.44 2.01
C ALA A 53 -15.27 10.51 0.84
N LEU A 54 -16.08 10.95 -0.12
CA LEU A 54 -16.36 10.17 -1.31
C LEU A 54 -15.10 9.88 -2.14
N LEU A 55 -14.22 10.87 -2.30
CA LEU A 55 -13.00 10.74 -3.09
C LEU A 55 -11.97 9.84 -2.39
N PHE A 56 -11.73 10.11 -1.09
CA PHE A 56 -10.75 9.38 -0.30
C PHE A 56 -11.22 7.93 -0.03
N ASN A 57 -12.40 7.75 0.56
CA ASN A 57 -12.87 6.46 1.02
C ASN A 57 -13.11 5.48 -0.15
N TYR A 58 -13.83 5.90 -1.20
CA TYR A 58 -14.06 5.01 -2.33
C TYR A 58 -12.80 4.79 -3.18
N GLY A 59 -11.87 5.74 -3.20
CA GLY A 59 -10.54 5.54 -3.80
C GLY A 59 -9.77 4.40 -3.12
N LEU A 60 -9.76 4.38 -1.79
CA LEU A 60 -9.12 3.31 -1.01
C LEU A 60 -9.88 1.99 -1.07
N LEU A 61 -11.22 2.02 -1.02
CA LEU A 61 -12.07 0.85 -1.18
C LEU A 61 -11.81 0.15 -2.52
N ALA A 62 -11.87 0.92 -3.62
CA ALA A 62 -11.65 0.41 -4.96
C ALA A 62 -10.20 -0.05 -5.17
N GLY A 63 -9.22 0.73 -4.68
CA GLY A 63 -7.82 0.33 -4.72
C GLY A 63 -7.56 -0.98 -3.97
N GLY A 64 -8.14 -1.15 -2.78
CA GLY A 64 -7.98 -2.37 -1.98
C GLY A 64 -8.60 -3.58 -2.64
N ALA A 65 -9.79 -3.41 -3.22
CA ALA A 65 -10.45 -4.45 -4.01
C ALA A 65 -9.61 -4.87 -5.23
N LEU A 66 -8.96 -3.92 -5.93
CA LEU A 66 -8.08 -4.20 -7.06
C LEU A 66 -6.73 -4.82 -6.65
N GLY A 67 -6.27 -4.58 -5.42
CA GLY A 67 -5.06 -5.17 -4.85
C GLY A 67 -5.15 -6.68 -4.64
N VAL A 68 -6.35 -7.20 -4.34
CA VAL A 68 -6.55 -8.64 -4.07
C VAL A 68 -6.30 -9.52 -5.31
N PRO A 69 -6.84 -9.23 -6.51
CA PRO A 69 -6.47 -9.93 -7.74
C PRO A 69 -4.97 -9.89 -8.05
N PHE A 70 -4.31 -8.75 -7.79
CA PHE A 70 -2.85 -8.64 -7.95
C PHE A 70 -2.11 -9.57 -6.99
N ALA A 71 -2.55 -9.65 -5.73
CA ALA A 71 -1.98 -10.56 -4.74
C ALA A 71 -2.15 -12.02 -5.17
N ALA A 72 -3.32 -12.40 -5.69
CA ALA A 72 -3.57 -13.74 -6.20
C ALA A 72 -2.67 -14.08 -7.40
N TRP A 73 -2.49 -13.15 -8.34
CA TRP A 73 -1.51 -13.30 -9.41
C TRP A 73 -0.09 -13.49 -8.84
N TYR A 74 0.33 -12.64 -7.90
CA TYR A 74 1.67 -12.70 -7.34
C TYR A 74 1.92 -14.03 -6.59
N TRP A 75 0.91 -14.54 -5.88
CA TRP A 75 0.95 -15.85 -5.24
C TRP A 75 1.22 -16.98 -6.23
N THR A 76 0.49 -17.01 -7.34
CA THR A 76 0.68 -18.05 -8.37
C THR A 76 2.00 -17.90 -9.11
N ALA A 77 2.51 -16.67 -9.22
CA ALA A 77 3.81 -16.40 -9.81
C ALA A 77 4.96 -16.77 -8.87
N ALA A 78 4.78 -16.79 -7.55
CA ALA A 78 5.85 -17.04 -6.59
C ALA A 78 6.35 -18.49 -6.60
N GLU A 79 7.67 -18.66 -6.76
CA GLU A 79 8.36 -19.96 -6.74
C GLU A 79 8.81 -20.37 -5.33
N THR A 80 8.96 -19.40 -4.42
CA THR A 80 9.39 -19.66 -3.04
C THR A 80 8.25 -19.50 -2.05
N ARG A 81 8.41 -20.09 -0.85
CA ARG A 81 7.48 -19.86 0.27
C ARG A 81 7.47 -18.39 0.71
N ALA A 82 8.62 -17.72 0.68
CA ALA A 82 8.71 -16.30 1.05
C ALA A 82 7.89 -15.42 0.08
N GLY A 83 7.95 -15.68 -1.23
CA GLY A 83 7.16 -14.95 -2.22
C GLY A 83 5.65 -15.18 -2.05
N ARG A 84 5.24 -16.41 -1.72
CA ARG A 84 3.84 -16.71 -1.38
C ARG A 84 3.39 -16.00 -0.11
N LEU A 85 4.22 -15.99 0.94
CA LEU A 85 3.94 -15.23 2.16
C LEU A 85 3.82 -13.74 1.85
N ALA A 86 4.72 -13.16 1.06
CA ALA A 86 4.64 -11.76 0.65
C ALA A 86 3.30 -11.47 -0.07
N ALA A 87 2.88 -12.34 -0.99
CA ALA A 87 1.60 -12.22 -1.68
C ALA A 87 0.40 -12.33 -0.73
N GLY A 88 0.39 -13.31 0.18
CA GLY A 88 -0.68 -13.48 1.15
C GLY A 88 -0.77 -12.30 2.13
N THR A 89 0.37 -11.83 2.65
CA THR A 89 0.45 -10.64 3.50
C THR A 89 -0.07 -9.40 2.77
N PHE A 90 0.32 -9.21 1.50
CA PHE A 90 -0.19 -8.10 0.69
C PHE A 90 -1.69 -8.21 0.40
N ALA A 91 -2.24 -9.41 0.24
CA ALA A 91 -3.69 -9.60 0.11
C ALA A 91 -4.43 -9.10 1.36
N VAL A 92 -3.96 -9.46 2.56
CA VAL A 92 -4.54 -8.97 3.81
C VAL A 92 -4.34 -7.46 3.96
N ALA A 93 -3.17 -6.92 3.60
CA ALA A 93 -2.95 -5.47 3.56
C ALA A 93 -3.94 -4.76 2.61
N SER A 94 -4.23 -5.34 1.45
CA SER A 94 -5.20 -4.79 0.49
C SER A 94 -6.62 -4.81 1.04
N VAL A 95 -7.00 -5.85 1.78
CA VAL A 95 -8.28 -5.90 2.51
C VAL A 95 -8.33 -4.84 3.61
N CYS A 96 -7.23 -4.64 4.34
CA CYS A 96 -7.12 -3.55 5.31
C CYS A 96 -7.28 -2.18 4.64
N MET A 97 -6.64 -1.93 3.49
CA MET A 97 -6.80 -0.69 2.73
C MET A 97 -8.25 -0.48 2.26
N ALA A 98 -8.92 -1.55 1.80
CA ALA A 98 -10.34 -1.48 1.51
C ALA A 98 -11.17 -1.17 2.77
N GLY A 99 -10.77 -1.73 3.91
CA GLY A 99 -11.31 -1.42 5.23
C GLY A 99 -11.18 0.06 5.58
N VAL A 100 -10.05 0.72 5.29
CA VAL A 100 -9.88 2.17 5.52
C VAL A 100 -10.95 2.95 4.75
N GLY A 101 -11.27 2.54 3.52
CA GLY A 101 -12.36 3.14 2.75
C GLY A 101 -13.77 2.75 3.23
N ALA A 102 -13.93 1.59 3.86
CA ALA A 102 -15.23 1.12 4.35
C ALA A 102 -15.58 1.63 5.75
N PHE A 103 -14.57 1.97 6.54
CA PHE A 103 -14.66 2.46 7.91
C PHE A 103 -14.13 3.90 7.94
N PRO A 104 -15.01 4.91 7.81
CA PRO A 104 -14.63 6.33 7.91
C PRO A 104 -13.78 6.64 9.15
N SER A 105 -12.98 7.71 9.08
CA SER A 105 -11.96 8.06 10.10
C SER A 105 -12.50 8.17 11.53
N ASP A 106 -13.77 8.56 11.66
CA ASP A 106 -14.51 8.73 12.91
C ASP A 106 -15.09 7.42 13.49
N THR A 107 -14.71 6.27 12.94
CA THR A 107 -15.19 4.95 13.39
C THR A 107 -14.13 4.11 14.09
N ASP A 108 -14.52 3.31 15.09
CA ASP A 108 -13.62 2.50 15.92
C ASP A 108 -12.73 1.54 15.12
N LEU A 109 -13.23 1.03 13.99
CA LEU A 109 -12.51 0.07 13.15
C LEU A 109 -11.48 0.72 12.22
N HIS A 110 -11.50 2.05 12.04
CA HIS A 110 -10.61 2.75 11.12
C HIS A 110 -9.13 2.58 11.51
N ALA A 111 -8.78 2.90 12.76
CA ALA A 111 -7.39 2.84 13.21
C ALA A 111 -6.79 1.42 13.08
N PRO A 112 -7.48 0.33 13.51
CA PRO A 112 -6.99 -1.04 13.30
C PRO A 112 -6.70 -1.39 11.84
N VAL A 113 -7.59 -1.02 10.90
CA VAL A 113 -7.39 -1.35 9.47
C VAL A 113 -6.33 -0.46 8.82
N ALA A 114 -6.22 0.81 9.21
CA ALA A 114 -5.15 1.71 8.73
C ALA A 114 -3.77 1.22 9.18
N ILE A 115 -3.61 0.92 10.48
CA ILE A 115 -2.38 0.33 11.03
C ILE A 115 -2.08 -1.01 10.35
N GLY A 116 -3.10 -1.84 10.16
CA GLY A 116 -2.99 -3.12 9.46
C GLY A 116 -2.42 -2.96 8.05
N PHE A 117 -2.91 -2.00 7.26
CA PHE A 117 -2.40 -1.73 5.92
C PHE A 117 -0.90 -1.38 5.93
N TYR A 118 -0.48 -0.42 6.76
CA TYR A 118 0.91 0.03 6.78
C TYR A 118 1.88 -1.02 7.33
N VAL A 119 1.51 -1.71 8.41
CA VAL A 119 2.35 -2.76 9.00
C VAL A 119 2.46 -3.94 8.06
N LEU A 120 1.34 -4.47 7.56
CA LEU A 120 1.34 -5.62 6.65
C LEU A 120 2.00 -5.28 5.31
N GLY A 121 1.80 -4.06 4.79
CA GLY A 121 2.50 -3.57 3.61
C GLY A 121 4.02 -3.61 3.80
N THR A 122 4.51 -3.09 4.93
CA THR A 122 5.95 -3.14 5.27
C THR A 122 6.48 -4.57 5.39
N VAL A 123 5.71 -5.45 6.03
CA VAL A 123 6.07 -6.87 6.16
C VAL A 123 6.10 -7.55 4.78
N ALA A 124 5.16 -7.23 3.87
CA ALA A 124 5.16 -7.76 2.52
C ALA A 124 6.43 -7.35 1.75
N LEU A 125 6.92 -6.12 1.91
CA LEU A 125 8.19 -5.66 1.32
C LEU A 125 9.39 -6.45 1.89
N ALA A 126 9.43 -6.70 3.20
CA ALA A 126 10.50 -7.48 3.82
C ALA A 126 10.48 -8.97 3.39
N LEU A 127 9.28 -9.54 3.24
CA LEU A 127 9.10 -10.89 2.69
C LEU A 127 9.48 -10.96 1.21
N ASP A 128 9.20 -9.92 0.43
CA ASP A 128 9.66 -9.80 -0.96
C ASP A 128 11.18 -9.75 -1.05
N ALA A 129 11.82 -9.02 -0.14
CA ALA A 129 13.27 -8.99 -0.05
C ALA A 129 13.84 -10.38 0.28
N SER A 130 13.18 -11.14 1.15
CA SER A 130 13.55 -12.53 1.45
C SER A 130 13.37 -13.45 0.24
N ASP A 131 12.25 -13.33 -0.49
CA ASP A 131 12.05 -14.04 -1.77
C ASP A 131 13.18 -13.72 -2.75
N ALA A 132 13.56 -12.44 -2.86
CA ALA A 132 14.61 -11.97 -3.74
C ALA A 132 15.97 -12.61 -3.44
N VAL A 133 16.34 -12.77 -2.16
CA VAL A 133 17.55 -13.50 -1.76
C VAL A 133 17.48 -14.95 -2.24
N LEU A 134 16.34 -15.62 -2.02
CA LEU A 134 16.16 -17.04 -2.36
C LEU A 134 16.19 -17.31 -3.87
N VAL A 135 15.80 -16.33 -4.70
CA VAL A 135 15.85 -16.43 -6.17
C VAL A 135 17.09 -15.79 -6.78
N GLY A 136 18.06 -15.35 -5.97
CA GLY A 136 19.34 -14.79 -6.43
C GLY A 136 19.29 -13.35 -6.98
N ASP A 137 18.24 -12.58 -6.69
CA ASP A 137 18.10 -11.17 -7.09
C ASP A 137 18.55 -10.24 -5.96
N ALA A 138 19.87 -10.10 -5.78
CA ALA A 138 20.47 -9.31 -4.71
C ALA A 138 20.07 -7.82 -4.76
N ARG A 139 19.89 -7.25 -5.96
CA ARG A 139 19.48 -5.85 -6.11
C ARG A 139 18.08 -5.64 -5.58
N ARG A 140 17.12 -6.48 -5.95
CA ARG A 140 15.75 -6.44 -5.42
C ARG A 140 15.73 -6.66 -3.90
N ALA A 141 16.52 -7.62 -3.42
CA ALA A 141 16.63 -7.90 -1.99
C ALA A 141 17.03 -6.66 -1.20
N LEU A 142 18.14 -6.03 -1.60
CA LEU A 142 18.65 -4.84 -0.93
C LEU A 142 17.65 -3.67 -1.02
N VAL A 143 17.07 -3.42 -2.19
CA VAL A 143 16.11 -2.31 -2.37
C VAL A 143 14.93 -2.47 -1.42
N TRP A 144 14.23 -3.61 -1.44
CA TRP A 144 13.01 -3.75 -0.63
C TRP A 144 13.27 -3.96 0.85
N LEU A 145 14.42 -4.54 1.22
CA LEU A 145 14.87 -4.58 2.61
C LEU A 145 15.08 -3.16 3.14
N TRP A 146 15.86 -2.34 2.44
CA TRP A 146 16.16 -0.98 2.88
C TRP A 146 14.94 -0.06 2.84
N VAL A 147 14.03 -0.22 1.88
CA VAL A 147 12.77 0.53 1.88
C VAL A 147 11.89 0.15 3.07
N ALA A 148 11.78 -1.15 3.40
CA ALA A 148 11.02 -1.58 4.57
C ALA A 148 11.62 -1.04 5.89
N LEU A 149 12.94 -1.11 6.03
CA LEU A 149 13.66 -0.56 7.18
C LEU A 149 13.51 0.97 7.25
N ALA A 150 13.67 1.67 6.12
CA ALA A 150 13.53 3.12 6.06
C ALA A 150 12.11 3.56 6.43
N HIS A 151 11.07 2.85 5.97
CA HIS A 151 9.69 3.15 6.35
C HIS A 151 9.46 3.00 7.86
N LEU A 152 9.97 1.92 8.46
CA LEU A 152 9.86 1.70 9.90
C LEU A 152 10.61 2.78 10.70
N LEU A 153 11.86 3.07 10.33
CA LEU A 153 12.67 4.11 10.97
C LEU A 153 12.06 5.50 10.78
N PHE A 154 11.42 5.75 9.63
CA PHE A 154 10.74 7.01 9.36
C PHE A 154 9.55 7.23 10.30
N TRP A 155 8.73 6.20 10.56
CA TRP A 155 7.67 6.29 11.56
C TRP A 155 8.21 6.59 12.96
N PHE A 156 9.27 5.91 13.39
CA PHE A 156 9.87 6.18 14.71
C PHE A 156 10.43 7.61 14.81
N ALA A 157 11.10 8.09 13.75
CA ALA A 157 11.59 9.45 13.70
C ALA A 157 10.45 10.47 13.70
N TRP A 158 9.36 10.20 12.99
CA TRP A 158 8.18 11.07 12.94
C TRP A 158 7.50 11.17 14.29
N LEU A 159 7.28 10.06 14.99
CA LEU A 159 6.71 10.06 16.34
C LEU A 159 7.58 10.85 17.33
N GLY A 160 8.91 10.74 17.22
CA GLY A 160 9.85 11.55 18.00
C GLY A 160 9.75 13.05 17.68
N LEU A 161 9.56 13.40 16.40
CA LEU A 161 9.38 14.78 15.96
C LEU A 161 8.07 15.39 16.51
N MET A 162 6.96 14.65 16.45
CA MET A 162 5.66 15.07 16.99
C MET A 162 5.75 15.40 18.48
N ALA A 163 6.46 14.57 19.26
CA ALA A 163 6.63 14.76 20.70
C ALA A 163 7.39 16.04 21.09
N GLY A 164 8.10 16.70 20.16
CA GLY A 164 9.01 17.82 20.45
C GLY A 164 8.79 19.10 19.65
N THR A 165 7.90 19.13 18.66
CA THR A 165 7.82 20.25 17.69
C THR A 165 6.42 20.82 17.44
N GLY A 166 5.38 20.27 18.09
CA GLY A 166 3.99 20.71 17.88
C GLY A 166 3.39 20.26 16.54
N ILE A 167 4.08 19.38 15.80
CA ILE A 167 3.51 18.66 14.65
C ILE A 167 2.56 17.60 15.19
N ASP A 168 1.32 17.63 14.72
CA ASP A 168 0.23 16.74 15.10
C ASP A 168 -0.31 15.92 13.91
N GLY A 169 0.00 16.32 12.68
CA GLY A 169 -0.35 15.59 11.46
C GLY A 169 0.54 14.37 11.17
N ILE A 170 -0.08 13.35 10.56
CA ILE A 170 0.58 12.13 10.10
C ILE A 170 0.43 11.89 8.58
N ALA A 171 -0.07 12.88 7.81
CA ALA A 171 -0.24 12.74 6.37
C ALA A 171 1.08 12.42 5.63
N ILE A 172 2.21 12.97 6.09
CA ILE A 172 3.53 12.72 5.51
C ILE A 172 3.99 11.26 5.69
N PRO A 173 4.05 10.68 6.90
CA PRO A 173 4.41 9.27 7.07
C PRO A 173 3.42 8.31 6.40
N GLU A 174 2.14 8.64 6.39
CA GLU A 174 1.13 7.88 5.62
C GLU A 174 1.42 7.89 4.12
N THR A 175 1.69 9.07 3.55
CA THR A 175 2.06 9.20 2.12
C THR A 175 3.33 8.43 1.80
N ALA A 176 4.35 8.51 2.65
CA ALA A 176 5.61 7.78 2.46
C ALA A 176 5.38 6.25 2.44
N GLY A 177 4.58 5.73 3.38
CA GLY A 177 4.19 4.33 3.42
C GLY A 177 3.41 3.90 2.18
N ALA A 178 2.41 4.70 1.77
CA ALA A 178 1.61 4.43 0.57
C ALA A 178 2.48 4.43 -0.70
N LEU A 179 3.45 5.35 -0.82
CA LEU A 179 4.38 5.41 -1.93
C LEU A 179 5.31 4.19 -1.97
N ALA A 180 5.81 3.74 -0.81
CA ALA A 180 6.65 2.55 -0.72
C ALA A 180 5.89 1.30 -1.21
N VAL A 181 4.66 1.11 -0.75
CA VAL A 181 3.80 0.00 -1.19
C VAL A 181 3.46 0.12 -2.68
N GLY A 182 3.06 1.32 -3.14
CA GLY A 182 2.72 1.55 -4.54
C GLY A 182 3.90 1.31 -5.50
N ALA A 183 5.10 1.76 -5.13
CA ALA A 183 6.32 1.50 -5.89
C ALA A 183 6.64 0.00 -5.95
N TRP A 184 6.45 -0.72 -4.85
CA TRP A 184 6.62 -2.17 -4.81
C TRP A 184 5.65 -2.88 -5.76
N VAL A 185 4.37 -2.51 -5.76
CA VAL A 185 3.37 -3.07 -6.67
C VAL A 185 3.76 -2.80 -8.13
N VAL A 186 4.05 -1.55 -8.50
CA VAL A 186 4.36 -1.17 -9.89
C VAL A 186 5.61 -1.88 -10.40
N THR A 187 6.68 -1.94 -9.60
CA THR A 187 7.91 -2.62 -10.00
C THR A 187 7.73 -4.14 -10.09
N THR A 188 6.92 -4.73 -9.22
CA THR A 188 6.60 -6.16 -9.24
C THR A 188 5.73 -6.53 -10.45
N THR A 189 4.76 -5.70 -10.83
CA THR A 189 3.96 -5.86 -12.07
C THR A 189 4.84 -5.86 -13.33
N ARG A 190 5.87 -5.00 -13.38
CA ARG A 190 6.77 -4.87 -14.54
C ARG A 190 7.72 -6.05 -14.73
N ARG A 191 7.84 -6.94 -13.73
CA ARG A 191 8.70 -8.12 -13.84
C ARG A 191 8.02 -9.20 -14.68
N THR A 192 8.42 -9.31 -15.95
CA THR A 192 8.23 -10.54 -16.70
C THR A 192 9.29 -11.55 -16.26
N ARG A 193 8.90 -12.63 -15.57
CA ARG A 193 9.83 -13.74 -15.35
C ARG A 193 10.22 -14.31 -16.71
N ARG A 194 11.50 -14.23 -17.06
CA ARG A 194 12.06 -15.08 -18.11
C ARG A 194 11.87 -16.51 -17.62
N ARG A 195 11.20 -17.36 -18.39
CA ARG A 195 11.22 -18.81 -18.12
C ARG A 195 12.69 -19.24 -18.05
N PRO A 196 13.12 -19.99 -17.03
CA PRO A 196 14.39 -20.70 -17.09
C PRO A 196 14.40 -21.51 -18.38
N ARG A 197 15.49 -21.43 -19.15
CA ARG A 197 15.77 -22.35 -20.25
C ARG A 197 16.14 -23.71 -19.69
#